data_AF-A0A936GDG5-F1
#
_entry.id   AF-A0A936GDG5-F1
#
_cell.length_a   1.000
_cell.length_b   1.000
_cell.length_c   1.000
_cell.angle_alpha   90.00
_cell.angle_beta   90.00
_cell.angle_gamma   90.00
#
_symmetry.space_group_name_H-M   'P 1'
#
loop_
_entity.id
_entity.type
_entity.pdbx_description
1 polymer ?
#
loop_
_entity_poly.entity_id
_entity_poly.type
_entity_poly.pdbx_seq_one_letter_code
_entity_poly.pdbx_strand_id
1 'polypeptide(L)'
;MSINSINAKYCTSDADVTFTHTGDPARGEWQVVPGGVTGSAVLKPSAYKGSAQTTVNIQLNYTDANGCKPAAVTPVSVQIYDLPTITMSSITGRCSDAAAFDLIDYVAPKAAV
;
A
#
# COMPACT_ATOMS: atom_id res chain seq x y z
N MET A 1 19.10 2.05 -13.63
CA MET A 1 18.07 3.02 -13.20
C MET A 1 17.50 2.51 -11.88
N SER A 2 17.67 3.25 -10.79
CA SER A 2 17.24 2.83 -9.45
C SER A 2 16.16 3.79 -8.95
N ILE A 3 15.06 3.24 -8.46
CA ILE A 3 14.02 4.00 -7.76
C ILE A 3 14.47 4.07 -6.31
N ASN A 4 14.77 5.28 -5.82
CA ASN A 4 15.16 5.48 -4.43
C ASN A 4 13.91 5.76 -3.59
N SER A 5 13.96 5.33 -2.32
CA SER A 5 12.90 5.54 -1.31
C SER A 5 11.62 4.71 -1.51
N ILE A 6 11.76 3.40 -1.73
CA ILE A 6 10.64 2.47 -1.76
C ILE A 6 10.84 1.30 -0.80
N ASN A 7 9.86 1.10 0.10
CA ASN A 7 9.77 -0.09 0.93
C ASN A 7 9.06 -1.21 0.17
N ALA A 8 9.38 -2.46 0.51
CA ALA A 8 8.71 -3.63 -0.07
C ALA A 8 7.25 -3.77 0.40
N LYS A 9 6.87 -3.10 1.50
CA LYS A 9 5.56 -3.23 2.15
C LYS A 9 5.07 -1.89 2.70
N TYR A 10 3.76 -1.66 2.60
CA TYR A 10 3.06 -0.50 3.16
C TYR A 10 1.70 -0.92 3.73
N CYS A 11 1.20 -0.13 4.68
CA CYS A 11 -0.18 -0.19 5.17
C CYS A 11 -1.03 0.91 4.52
N THR A 12 -2.34 0.73 4.39
CA THR A 12 -3.25 1.77 3.83
C THR A 12 -3.36 3.03 4.70
N SER A 13 -2.79 3.03 5.91
CA SER A 13 -2.65 4.21 6.78
C SER A 13 -1.33 4.95 6.62
N ASP A 14 -0.38 4.39 5.89
CA ASP A 14 0.93 5.02 5.72
C ASP A 14 0.82 6.29 4.89
N ALA A 15 1.77 7.21 5.12
CA ALA A 15 1.85 8.44 4.36
C ALA A 15 2.14 8.17 2.87
N ASP A 16 1.77 9.15 2.02
CA ASP A 16 2.09 9.13 0.60
C ASP A 16 3.62 9.09 0.40
N VAL A 17 4.06 8.27 -0.56
CA VAL A 17 5.48 8.07 -0.85
C VAL A 17 5.81 8.68 -2.20
N THR A 18 6.78 9.60 -2.23
CA THR A 18 7.27 10.18 -3.48
C THR A 18 8.49 9.41 -3.97
N PHE A 19 8.43 8.94 -5.21
CA PHE A 19 9.52 8.28 -5.88
C PHE A 19 10.52 9.30 -6.41
N THR A 20 11.80 8.96 -6.33
CA THR A 20 12.86 9.73 -6.97
C THR A 20 13.74 8.79 -7.79
N HIS A 21 14.25 9.29 -8.92
CA HIS A 21 15.29 8.61 -9.68
C HIS A 21 16.52 9.50 -9.77
N THR A 22 17.68 8.88 -9.88
CA THR A 22 18.90 9.57 -10.26
C THR A 22 18.95 9.69 -11.78
N GLY A 23 18.80 10.92 -12.30
CA GLY A 23 18.75 11.23 -13.75
C GLY A 23 18.13 12.60 -14.03
N ASP A 24 17.82 12.90 -15.29
CA ASP A 24 17.08 14.11 -15.66
C ASP A 24 15.61 13.97 -15.20
N PRO A 25 15.13 14.78 -14.23
CA PRO A 25 13.79 14.67 -13.68
C PRO A 25 12.69 15.06 -14.68
N ALA A 26 13.02 15.71 -15.80
CA ALA A 26 12.05 16.20 -16.77
C ALA A 26 11.63 15.18 -17.85
N ARG A 27 12.29 14.01 -17.92
CA ARG A 27 12.16 13.08 -19.07
C ARG A 27 11.67 11.67 -18.73
N GLY A 28 11.15 11.48 -17.52
CA GLY A 28 10.62 10.20 -17.05
C GLY A 28 9.14 10.29 -16.71
N GLU A 29 8.33 9.34 -17.18
CA GLU A 29 6.95 9.17 -16.75
C GLU A 29 6.83 7.97 -15.80
N TRP A 30 6.37 8.23 -14.58
CA TRP A 30 6.06 7.20 -13.60
C TRP A 30 4.72 6.53 -13.92
N GLN A 31 4.66 5.23 -13.69
CA GLN A 31 3.44 4.43 -13.79
C GLN A 31 3.30 3.53 -12.57
N VAL A 32 2.09 3.52 -12.01
CA VAL A 32 1.70 2.68 -10.87
C VAL A 32 0.52 1.80 -11.26
N VAL A 33 0.69 0.48 -11.14
CA VAL A 33 -0.30 -0.52 -11.58
C VAL A 33 -0.47 -1.62 -10.51
N PRO A 34 -1.69 -2.01 -10.09
CA PRO A 34 -2.99 -1.44 -10.45
C PRO A 34 -3.21 -0.07 -9.79
N GLY A 35 -4.06 0.76 -10.40
CA GLY A 35 -4.35 2.13 -9.92
C GLY A 35 -4.32 3.18 -11.03
N GLY A 36 -3.67 2.90 -12.16
CA GLY A 36 -3.73 3.74 -13.36
C GLY A 36 -3.12 5.12 -13.19
N VAL A 37 -2.27 5.31 -12.17
CA VAL A 37 -1.65 6.60 -11.90
C VAL A 37 -0.45 6.75 -12.83
N THR A 38 -0.68 7.41 -13.95
CA THR A 38 0.33 7.73 -14.96
C THR A 38 0.80 9.17 -14.77
N GLY A 39 2.10 9.41 -14.87
CA GLY A 39 2.70 10.74 -14.73
C GLY A 39 2.84 11.23 -13.28
N SER A 40 2.46 10.42 -12.29
CA SER A 40 2.62 10.76 -10.87
C SER A 40 3.79 10.00 -10.27
N ALA A 41 4.74 10.75 -9.69
CA ALA A 41 5.83 10.19 -8.90
C ALA A 41 5.39 9.80 -7.48
N VAL A 42 4.11 9.50 -7.23
CA VAL A 42 3.59 9.30 -5.87
C VAL A 42 2.80 8.00 -5.74
N LEU A 43 3.18 7.16 -4.78
CA LEU A 43 2.34 6.09 -4.25
C LEU A 43 1.40 6.65 -3.18
N LYS A 44 0.12 6.31 -3.27
CA LYS A 44 -0.87 6.61 -2.22
C LYS A 44 -1.40 5.32 -1.62
N PRO A 45 -0.80 4.79 -0.53
CA PRO A 45 -1.25 3.55 0.09
C PRO A 45 -2.74 3.59 0.48
N SER A 46 -3.25 4.75 0.86
CA SER A 46 -4.66 4.98 1.20
C SER A 46 -5.65 4.72 0.06
N ALA A 47 -5.21 4.77 -1.20
CA ALA A 47 -6.05 4.47 -2.36
C ALA A 47 -6.46 3.00 -2.47
N TYR A 48 -5.84 2.11 -1.68
CA TYR A 48 -6.05 0.66 -1.72
C TYR A 48 -6.83 0.13 -0.51
N LYS A 49 -7.50 1.01 0.25
CA LYS A 49 -8.39 0.61 1.36
C LYS A 49 -9.51 -0.31 0.88
N GLY A 50 -9.83 -1.32 1.68
CA GLY A 50 -10.85 -2.34 1.39
C GLY A 50 -10.34 -3.54 0.59
N SER A 51 -9.03 -3.72 0.45
CA SER A 51 -8.39 -4.90 -0.16
C SER A 51 -7.27 -5.44 0.74
N ALA A 52 -7.20 -6.77 0.94
CA ALA A 52 -6.43 -7.40 2.04
C ALA A 52 -4.98 -7.07 1.90
N GLN A 53 -4.61 -7.25 0.65
CA GLN A 53 -3.30 -7.22 0.13
C GLN A 53 -3.44 -6.92 -1.35
N THR A 54 -2.82 -5.84 -1.78
CA THR A 54 -2.69 -5.51 -3.19
C THR A 54 -1.21 -5.44 -3.54
N THR A 55 -0.81 -6.19 -4.58
CA THR A 55 0.52 -6.05 -5.16
C THR A 55 0.48 -4.94 -6.20
N VAL A 56 1.34 -3.94 -6.01
CA VAL A 56 1.48 -2.78 -6.90
C VAL A 56 2.86 -2.79 -7.53
N ASN A 57 2.91 -2.57 -8.84
CA ASN A 57 4.13 -2.45 -9.63
C ASN A 57 4.35 -0.98 -9.98
N ILE A 58 5.55 -0.50 -9.68
CA ILE A 58 5.99 0.87 -9.95
C ILE A 58 7.04 0.81 -11.05
N GLN A 59 6.84 1.59 -12.11
CA GLN A 59 7.73 1.64 -13.26
C GLN A 59 8.01 3.09 -13.66
N LEU A 60 9.23 3.39 -14.09
CA LEU A 60 9.58 4.68 -14.67
C LEU A 60 10.02 4.49 -16.12
N ASN A 61 9.24 5.06 -17.04
CA ASN A 61 9.56 5.08 -18.47
C ASN A 61 10.41 6.31 -18.75
N TYR A 62 11.71 6.11 -18.96
CA TYR A 62 12.68 7.19 -19.15
C TYR A 62 13.23 7.20 -20.57
N THR A 63 13.37 8.40 -21.14
CA THR A 63 14.09 8.65 -22.39
C THR A 63 15.22 9.63 -22.10
N ASP A 64 16.45 9.31 -22.50
CA ASP A 64 17.59 10.18 -22.23
C ASP A 64 17.59 11.46 -23.10
N ALA A 65 18.60 12.31 -22.90
CA ALA A 65 18.78 13.54 -23.66
C ALA A 65 18.88 13.31 -25.19
N ASN A 66 19.37 12.14 -25.59
CA ASN A 66 19.67 11.75 -26.95
C ASN A 66 18.52 10.96 -27.62
N GLY A 67 17.42 10.73 -26.91
CA GLY A 67 16.26 9.99 -27.43
C GLY A 67 16.32 8.47 -27.22
N CYS A 68 17.34 7.97 -26.52
CA CYS A 68 17.47 6.54 -26.24
C CYS A 68 16.52 6.11 -25.12
N LYS A 69 15.81 5.00 -25.35
CA LYS A 69 15.00 4.32 -24.34
C LYS A 69 15.69 3.04 -23.89
N PRO A 70 15.59 2.66 -22.61
CA PRO A 70 16.09 1.36 -22.17
C PRO A 70 15.34 0.24 -22.88
N ALA A 71 16.07 -0.82 -23.27
CA ALA A 71 15.52 -1.96 -23.98
C ALA A 71 14.47 -2.75 -23.16
N ALA A 72 14.57 -2.68 -21.84
CA ALA A 72 13.59 -3.21 -20.90
C ALA A 72 13.49 -2.30 -19.69
N VAL A 73 12.28 -2.16 -19.14
CA VAL A 73 12.05 -1.49 -17.86
C VAL A 73 11.74 -2.57 -16.82
N THR A 74 12.43 -2.55 -15.70
CA THR A 74 12.19 -3.47 -14.59
C THR A 74 11.25 -2.79 -13.59
N PRO A 75 10.00 -3.25 -13.43
CA PRO A 75 9.10 -2.71 -12.42
C PRO A 75 9.56 -3.14 -11.02
N VAL A 76 9.27 -2.32 -10.02
CA VAL A 76 9.42 -2.70 -8.62
C VAL A 76 8.06 -3.03 -8.03
N SER A 77 7.95 -4.22 -7.46
CA SER A 77 6.74 -4.69 -6.79
C SER A 77 6.75 -4.32 -5.30
N VAL A 78 5.62 -3.80 -4.84
CA VAL A 78 5.34 -3.48 -3.43
C VAL A 78 4.03 -4.12 -3.01
N GLN A 79 3.92 -4.49 -1.74
CA GLN A 79 2.69 -5.03 -1.16
C GLN A 79 2.02 -3.98 -0.28
N ILE A 80 0.73 -3.72 -0.51
CA ILE A 80 -0.07 -2.80 0.29
C ILE A 80 -1.11 -3.61 1.05
N TYR A 81 -1.13 -3.46 2.37
CA TYR A 81 -2.04 -4.16 3.27
C TYR A 81 -3.07 -3.21 3.85
N ASP A 82 -4.33 -3.61 3.88
CA ASP A 82 -5.33 -2.85 4.63
C ASP A 82 -5.15 -3.02 6.15
N LEU A 83 -5.81 -2.17 6.92
CA LEU A 83 -5.75 -2.27 8.38
C LEU A 83 -6.64 -3.43 8.85
N PRO A 84 -6.18 -4.22 9.84
CA PRO A 84 -7.07 -5.17 10.50
C PRO A 84 -8.21 -4.39 11.16
N THR A 85 -9.42 -4.94 11.05
CA THR A 85 -10.59 -4.36 11.73
C THR A 85 -10.90 -5.19 12.96
N ILE A 86 -11.08 -4.53 14.10
CA ILE A 86 -11.46 -5.19 15.33
C ILE A 86 -12.98 -5.18 15.43
N THR A 87 -13.58 -6.34 15.60
CA THR A 87 -15.02 -6.49 15.80
C THR A 87 -15.31 -6.97 17.21
N MET A 88 -16.28 -6.33 17.85
CA MET A 88 -16.77 -6.74 19.17
C MET A 88 -18.10 -7.46 19.00
N SER A 89 -18.19 -8.66 19.56
CA SER A 89 -19.43 -9.41 19.64
C SER A 89 -20.33 -8.87 20.74
N SER A 90 -21.65 -8.98 20.58
CA SER A 90 -22.60 -8.55 21.61
C SER A 90 -22.45 -9.37 22.89
N ILE A 91 -22.32 -8.70 24.02
CA ILE A 91 -22.39 -9.33 25.34
C ILE A 91 -23.86 -9.36 25.75
N THR A 92 -24.41 -10.56 25.95
CA THR A 92 -25.77 -10.70 26.48
C THR A 92 -25.83 -10.27 27.94
N GLY A 93 -26.95 -9.68 28.36
CA GLY A 93 -27.14 -9.23 29.75
C GLY A 93 -26.79 -10.33 30.76
N ARG A 94 -26.12 -9.94 31.83
CA ARG A 94 -25.68 -10.82 32.92
C ARG A 94 -26.34 -10.39 34.22
N CYS A 95 -26.65 -11.35 35.08
CA CYS A 95 -27.08 -11.08 36.45
C CYS A 95 -25.91 -10.51 37.26
N SER A 96 -26.20 -9.76 38.33
CA SER A 96 -25.17 -9.14 39.18
C SER A 96 -24.30 -10.14 39.94
N ASP A 97 -24.76 -11.38 40.10
CA ASP A 97 -24.08 -12.49 40.76
C ASP A 97 -23.42 -13.47 39.75
N ALA A 98 -23.46 -13.15 38.46
CA ALA A 98 -22.80 -13.97 37.44
C ALA A 98 -21.28 -13.99 37.64
N ALA A 99 -20.66 -15.11 37.25
CA ALA A 99 -19.20 -15.23 37.24
C ALA A 99 -18.55 -14.14 36.36
N ALA A 100 -17.35 -13.70 36.74
CA ALA A 100 -16.55 -12.78 35.94
C ALA A 100 -16.23 -13.41 34.57
N PHE A 101 -16.10 -12.55 33.56
CA PHE A 101 -15.72 -12.94 32.20
C PHE A 101 -14.69 -11.95 31.64
N ASP A 102 -13.90 -12.41 30.67
CA ASP A 102 -12.93 -11.58 30.00
C ASP A 102 -13.55 -10.93 28.75
N LEU A 103 -13.25 -9.66 28.53
CA LEU A 103 -13.67 -8.96 27.32
C LEU A 103 -12.91 -9.44 26.09
N ILE A 104 -11.73 -10.04 26.26
CA ILE A 104 -10.94 -10.59 25.15
C ILE A 104 -11.69 -11.71 24.42
N ASP A 105 -12.55 -12.45 25.12
CA ASP A 105 -13.37 -13.54 24.55
C ASP A 105 -14.43 -13.01 23.55
N TYR A 106 -14.70 -11.71 23.57
CA TYR A 106 -15.71 -11.07 22.71
C TYR A 106 -15.09 -10.23 21.59
N VAL A 107 -13.76 -10.18 21.50
CA VAL A 107 -13.04 -9.38 20.51
C VAL A 107 -12.42 -10.31 19.46
N ALA A 108 -12.78 -10.12 18.20
CA ALA A 108 -12.20 -10.86 17.08
C ALA A 108 -11.52 -9.90 16.10
N PRO A 109 -10.21 -10.06 15.81
CA PRO A 109 -9.58 -9.36 14.71
C PRO A 109 -10.03 -9.98 13.39
N LYS A 110 -10.66 -9.18 12.55
CA LYS A 110 -10.82 -9.52 11.14
C LYS A 110 -9.52 -9.13 10.44
N ALA A 111 -8.84 -10.13 9.86
CA ALA A 111 -7.69 -9.87 8.99
C ALA A 111 -8.07 -8.86 7.91
N ALA A 112 -7.12 -8.01 7.51
CA ALA A 112 -7.28 -7.20 6.30
C ALA A 112 -7.75 -8.13 5.16
N VAL A 113 -8.96 -7.90 4.61
CA VAL A 113 -9.58 -8.64 3.49
C VAL A 113 -9.38 -7.90 2.21
#